data_AF-A0A523MGQ0-F1
#
_entry.id   AF-A0A523MGQ0-F1
#
_cell.length_a   1.000
_cell.length_b   1.000
_cell.length_c   1.000
_cell.angle_alpha   90.00
_cell.angle_beta   90.00
_cell.angle_gamma   90.00
#
_symmetry.space_group_name_H-M   'P 1'
#
loop_
_entity.id
_entity.type
_entity.pdbx_description
1 polymer ?
#
loop_
_entity_poly.entity_id
_entity_poly.type
_entity_poly.pdbx_seq_one_letter_code
_entity_poly.pdbx_strand_id
1 'polypeptide(L)'
;MPDPRAAIGRERRRLMQIRTAFEAGLGRGQSASLDLAEFYLAGAAYIVSSMDRLHFQDQIIHDLLVERIPGDDTEAHRRLAVLDERQNNSRALVEEFQIAADALRVAGQSGCQVFRAAAQHFADTFDSTMEARRNPFERYTDQLFSDDDWLDVAGASEEADKMEENLYNAVRRSAPDGIDPETMEVIYH
;
A
#
# COMPACT_ATOMS: atom_id res chain seq x y z
N MET A 1 -14.06 10.64 -17.28
CA MET A 1 -13.30 10.49 -16.03
C MET A 1 -13.92 9.34 -15.27
N PRO A 2 -13.15 8.29 -14.91
CA PRO A 2 -13.65 7.24 -14.03
C PRO A 2 -14.07 7.83 -12.67
N ASP A 3 -15.00 7.17 -11.98
CA ASP A 3 -15.40 7.54 -10.62
C ASP A 3 -14.17 7.51 -9.69
N PRO A 4 -13.81 8.64 -9.02
CA PRO A 4 -12.61 8.73 -8.19
C PRO A 4 -12.61 7.70 -7.05
N ARG A 5 -13.77 7.41 -6.46
CA ARG A 5 -13.90 6.43 -5.38
C ARG A 5 -13.68 5.01 -5.91
N ALA A 6 -14.17 4.72 -7.12
CA ALA A 6 -13.93 3.45 -7.79
C ALA A 6 -12.45 3.27 -8.17
N ALA A 7 -11.75 4.34 -8.53
CA ALA A 7 -10.31 4.33 -8.82
C ALA A 7 -9.49 4.02 -7.56
N ILE A 8 -9.73 4.73 -6.46
CA ILE A 8 -9.11 4.46 -5.15
C ILE A 8 -9.39 3.01 -4.72
N GLY A 9 -10.63 2.55 -4.87
CA GLY A 9 -11.01 1.18 -4.54
C GLY A 9 -10.28 0.13 -5.39
N ARG A 10 -9.99 0.42 -6.67
CA ARG A 10 -9.21 -0.46 -7.56
C ARG A 10 -7.76 -0.54 -7.11
N GLU A 11 -7.12 0.58 -6.79
CA GLU A 11 -5.74 0.63 -6.31
C GLU A 11 -5.58 -0.18 -5.02
N ARG A 12 -6.49 0.03 -4.05
CA ARG A 12 -6.51 -0.73 -2.79
C ARG A 12 -6.66 -2.23 -3.03
N ARG A 13 -7.53 -2.64 -3.96
CA ARG A 13 -7.68 -4.07 -4.33
C ARG A 13 -6.39 -4.66 -4.89
N ARG A 14 -5.76 -3.97 -5.84
CA ARG A 14 -4.54 -4.48 -6.47
C ARG A 14 -3.36 -4.51 -5.50
N LEU A 15 -3.25 -3.53 -4.59
CA LEU A 15 -2.31 -3.60 -3.47
C LEU A 15 -2.50 -4.87 -2.65
N MET A 16 -3.72 -5.22 -2.27
CA MET A 16 -3.98 -6.45 -1.51
C MET A 16 -3.68 -7.72 -2.31
N GLN A 17 -3.98 -7.75 -3.61
CA GLN A 17 -3.63 -8.87 -4.50
C GLN A 17 -2.11 -9.09 -4.55
N ILE A 18 -1.37 -8.01 -4.77
CA ILE A 18 0.09 -8.05 -4.85
C ILE A 18 0.68 -8.43 -3.50
N ARG A 19 0.16 -7.89 -2.40
CA ARG A 19 0.59 -8.24 -1.05
C ARG A 19 0.39 -9.72 -0.74
N THR A 20 -0.79 -10.27 -1.05
CA THR A 20 -1.10 -11.70 -0.87
C THR A 20 -0.16 -12.58 -1.70
N ALA A 21 0.07 -12.22 -2.96
CA ALA A 21 1.04 -12.90 -3.82
C ALA A 21 2.46 -12.82 -3.25
N PHE A 22 2.87 -11.64 -2.79
CA PHE A 22 4.19 -11.38 -2.25
C PHE A 22 4.45 -12.22 -1.00
N GLU A 23 3.51 -12.26 -0.05
CA GLU A 23 3.55 -13.10 1.15
C GLU A 23 3.61 -14.60 0.82
N ALA A 24 2.81 -15.05 -0.15
CA ALA A 24 2.90 -16.43 -0.64
C ALA A 24 4.30 -16.75 -1.20
N GLY A 25 4.94 -15.78 -1.85
CA GLY A 25 6.32 -15.88 -2.31
C GLY A 25 7.32 -15.95 -1.15
N LEU A 26 7.15 -15.10 -0.13
CA LEU A 26 7.93 -15.14 1.11
C LEU A 26 7.75 -16.46 1.86
N GLY A 27 6.62 -17.15 1.71
CA GLY A 27 6.35 -18.45 2.30
C GLY A 27 7.08 -19.62 1.64
N ARG A 28 7.63 -19.45 0.43
CA ARG A 28 8.34 -20.55 -0.28
C ARG A 28 9.64 -20.95 0.43
N GLY A 29 9.99 -22.23 0.39
CA GLY A 29 11.22 -22.76 1.02
C GLY A 29 12.52 -22.14 0.46
N GLN A 30 13.63 -22.28 1.19
CA GLN A 30 14.93 -21.68 0.82
C GLN A 30 15.48 -22.12 -0.55
N SER A 31 15.13 -23.30 -1.06
CA SER A 31 15.57 -23.73 -2.39
C SER A 31 14.95 -22.93 -3.53
N ALA A 32 13.79 -22.29 -3.31
CA ALA A 32 13.16 -21.42 -4.28
C ALA A 32 13.74 -19.99 -4.26
N SER A 33 14.42 -19.56 -3.19
CA SER A 33 14.81 -18.15 -3.03
C SER A 33 15.87 -17.66 -4.00
N LEU A 34 16.63 -18.56 -4.64
CA LEU A 34 17.65 -18.20 -5.61
C LEU A 34 17.05 -17.62 -6.90
N ASP A 35 15.79 -17.97 -7.23
CA ASP A 35 15.10 -17.53 -8.45
C ASP A 35 14.01 -16.47 -8.19
N LEU A 36 13.83 -16.02 -6.94
CA LEU A 36 12.78 -15.07 -6.56
C LEU A 36 13.22 -13.60 -6.54
N ALA A 37 14.50 -13.29 -6.80
CA ALA A 37 15.01 -11.93 -6.71
C ALA A 37 14.22 -10.94 -7.59
N GLU A 38 13.90 -11.33 -8.82
CA GLU A 38 13.12 -10.50 -9.76
C GLU A 38 11.69 -10.29 -9.26
N PHE A 39 11.04 -11.36 -8.77
CA PHE A 39 9.71 -11.28 -8.17
C PHE A 39 9.68 -10.37 -6.96
N TYR A 40 10.67 -10.49 -6.08
CA TYR A 40 10.79 -9.67 -4.88
C TYR A 40 10.98 -8.19 -5.20
N LEU A 41 11.85 -7.87 -6.17
CA LEU A 41 12.08 -6.50 -6.59
C LEU A 41 10.85 -5.90 -7.28
N ALA A 42 10.16 -6.67 -8.12
CA ALA A 42 8.93 -6.22 -8.76
C ALA A 42 7.82 -5.98 -7.73
N GLY A 43 7.62 -6.92 -6.81
CA GLY A 43 6.63 -6.81 -5.73
C GLY A 43 6.93 -5.62 -4.82
N ALA A 44 8.18 -5.43 -4.42
CA ALA A 44 8.59 -4.30 -3.60
C ALA A 44 8.34 -2.96 -4.30
N ALA A 45 8.70 -2.85 -5.59
CA ALA A 45 8.45 -1.63 -6.36
C ALA A 45 6.96 -1.29 -6.45
N TYR A 46 6.10 -2.30 -6.66
CA TYR A 46 4.65 -2.09 -6.67
C TYR A 46 4.13 -1.65 -5.30
N ILE A 47 4.52 -2.35 -4.23
CA ILE A 47 4.09 -2.07 -2.86
C ILE A 47 4.49 -0.65 -2.47
N VAL A 48 5.75 -0.26 -2.66
CA VAL A 48 6.21 1.09 -2.30
C VAL A 48 5.44 2.15 -3.09
N SER A 49 5.34 2.01 -4.41
CA SER A 49 4.58 2.97 -5.22
C SER A 49 3.11 3.07 -4.82
N SER A 50 2.47 1.96 -4.46
CA SER A 50 1.06 1.94 -4.04
C SER A 50 0.89 2.52 -2.64
N MET A 51 1.84 2.28 -1.74
CA MET A 51 1.85 2.86 -0.40
C MET A 51 2.06 4.37 -0.45
N ASP A 52 2.98 4.87 -1.28
CA ASP A 52 3.17 6.31 -1.49
C ASP A 52 1.87 6.99 -1.96
N ARG A 53 1.14 6.33 -2.88
CA ARG A 53 -0.19 6.81 -3.33
C ARG A 53 -1.22 6.79 -2.21
N LEU A 54 -1.29 5.71 -1.44
CA LEU A 54 -2.19 5.60 -0.31
C LEU A 54 -1.91 6.70 0.72
N HIS A 55 -0.63 6.92 1.03
CA HIS A 55 -0.16 7.95 1.95
C HIS A 55 -0.43 9.38 1.47
N PHE A 56 -0.40 9.62 0.16
CA PHE A 56 -0.81 10.88 -0.45
C PHE A 56 -2.33 11.09 -0.31
N GLN A 57 -3.13 10.09 -0.69
CA GLN A 57 -4.59 10.10 -0.54
C GLN A 57 -5.01 10.36 0.91
N ASP A 58 -4.41 9.62 1.84
CA ASP A 58 -4.69 9.68 3.26
C ASP A 58 -4.27 11.02 3.89
N GLN A 59 -3.23 11.68 3.36
CA GLN A 59 -2.84 13.03 3.78
C GLN A 59 -3.86 14.07 3.33
N ILE A 60 -4.32 14.03 2.08
CA ILE A 60 -5.35 14.97 1.60
C ILE A 60 -6.63 14.81 2.43
N ILE A 61 -7.05 13.57 2.69
CA ILE A 61 -8.22 13.31 3.54
C ILE A 61 -8.01 13.90 4.94
N HIS A 62 -6.82 13.71 5.53
CA HIS A 62 -6.50 14.26 6.85
C HIS A 62 -6.58 15.78 6.86
N ASP A 63 -5.92 16.45 5.92
CA ASP A 63 -5.86 17.91 5.84
C ASP A 63 -7.26 18.52 5.69
N LEU A 64 -8.10 17.93 4.82
CA LEU A 64 -9.49 18.35 4.63
C LEU A 64 -10.34 18.16 5.89
N LEU A 65 -10.13 17.07 6.65
CA LEU A 65 -10.83 16.84 7.90
C LEU A 65 -10.38 17.81 8.98
N VAL A 66 -9.09 18.11 9.09
CA VAL A 66 -8.56 19.12 10.02
C VAL A 66 -9.18 20.49 9.75
N GLU A 67 -9.32 20.86 8.47
CA GLU A 67 -9.91 22.15 8.07
C GLU A 67 -11.42 22.21 8.37
N ARG A 68 -12.16 21.14 8.10
CA ARG A 68 -13.63 21.19 8.02
C ARG A 68 -14.36 20.66 9.24
N ILE A 69 -13.71 19.86 10.09
CA ILE A 69 -14.33 19.40 11.33
C ILE A 69 -14.43 20.58 12.31
N PRO A 70 -15.61 20.82 12.91
CA PRO A 70 -15.78 21.88 13.91
C PRO A 70 -14.71 21.82 15.01
N GLY A 71 -14.11 22.96 15.34
CA GLY A 71 -13.02 23.03 16.32
C GLY A 71 -13.41 22.65 17.75
N ASP A 72 -14.70 22.63 18.06
CA ASP A 72 -15.24 22.19 19.35
C ASP A 72 -15.45 20.67 19.44
N ASP A 73 -15.29 19.93 18.33
CA ASP A 73 -15.30 18.47 18.30
C ASP A 73 -13.94 17.89 18.73
N THR A 74 -13.65 18.01 20.02
CA THR A 74 -12.35 17.64 20.60
C THR A 74 -11.99 16.16 20.42
N GLU A 75 -12.98 15.26 20.36
CA GLU A 75 -12.75 13.84 20.14
C GLU A 75 -12.35 13.55 18.69
N ALA A 76 -12.96 14.22 17.71
CA ALA A 76 -12.57 14.08 16.31
C ALA A 76 -11.13 14.57 16.07
N HIS A 77 -10.76 15.73 16.62
CA HIS A 77 -9.40 16.26 16.53
C HIS A 77 -8.37 15.36 17.21
N ARG A 78 -8.70 14.77 18.37
CA ARG A 78 -7.84 13.78 19.03
C ARG A 78 -7.62 12.54 18.15
N ARG A 79 -8.66 12.06 17.47
CA ARG A 79 -8.55 10.93 16.54
C ARG A 79 -7.72 11.29 15.30
N LEU A 80 -7.81 12.52 14.80
CA LEU A 80 -7.00 12.99 13.66
C LEU A 80 -5.51 13.02 14.02
N ALA A 81 -5.16 13.42 15.24
CA ALA A 81 -3.77 13.36 15.71
C ALA A 81 -3.24 11.92 15.78
N VAL A 82 -4.05 10.97 16.26
CA VAL A 82 -3.68 9.55 16.28
C VAL A 82 -3.56 8.98 14.86
N LEU A 83 -4.42 9.42 13.93
CA LEU A 83 -4.33 9.01 12.53
C LEU A 83 -3.02 9.50 11.89
N ASP A 84 -2.65 10.76 12.11
CA ASP A 84 -1.39 11.35 11.61
C ASP A 84 -0.16 10.59 12.14
N GLU A 85 -0.12 10.30 13.45
CA GLU A 85 0.96 9.50 14.04
C GLU A 85 1.06 8.11 13.38
N ARG A 86 -0.08 7.45 13.14
CA ARG A 86 -0.11 6.15 12.44
C ARG A 86 0.36 6.24 10.99
N GLN A 87 -0.04 7.29 10.27
CA GLN A 87 0.40 7.53 8.90
C GLN A 87 1.91 7.75 8.86
N ASN A 88 2.47 8.53 9.78
CA ASN A 88 3.91 8.77 9.86
C ASN A 88 4.70 7.49 10.18
N ASN A 89 4.21 6.65 11.10
CA ASN A 89 4.81 5.35 11.36
C ASN A 89 4.74 4.42 10.13
N SER A 90 3.65 4.47 9.37
CA SER A 90 3.52 3.71 8.13
C SER A 90 4.48 4.19 7.05
N ARG A 91 4.72 5.50 6.90
CA ARG A 91 5.73 6.06 5.99
C ARG A 91 7.12 5.55 6.33
N ALA A 92 7.52 5.61 7.61
CA ALA A 92 8.81 5.10 8.06
C ALA A 92 8.99 3.60 7.77
N LEU A 93 7.95 2.79 7.99
CA LEU A 93 7.97 1.36 7.67
C LEU A 93 8.18 1.09 6.16
N VAL A 94 7.55 1.90 5.30
CA VAL A 94 7.70 1.79 3.85
C VAL A 94 9.09 2.22 3.40
N GLU A 95 9.67 3.25 4.02
CA GLU A 95 11.06 3.68 3.76
C GLU A 95 12.06 2.57 4.11
N GLU A 96 11.91 1.92 5.27
CA GLU A 96 12.76 0.79 5.66
C GLU A 96 12.67 -0.39 4.67
N PHE A 97 11.45 -0.68 4.19
CA PHE A 97 11.22 -1.72 3.19
C PHE A 97 11.84 -1.37 1.84
N GLN A 98 11.74 -0.10 1.41
CA GLN A 98 12.39 0.40 0.20
C GLN A 98 13.92 0.28 0.30
N ILE A 99 14.52 0.63 1.44
CA ILE A 99 15.96 0.46 1.68
C ILE A 99 16.37 -1.01 1.53
N ALA A 100 15.58 -1.94 2.07
CA ALA A 100 15.84 -3.37 1.91
C ALA A 100 15.76 -3.80 0.43
N ALA A 101 14.79 -3.30 -0.32
CA ALA A 101 14.65 -3.58 -1.75
C ALA A 101 15.83 -3.03 -2.56
N ASP A 102 16.32 -1.83 -2.22
CA ASP A 102 17.50 -1.24 -2.84
C ASP A 102 18.77 -2.07 -2.55
N ALA A 103 18.92 -2.54 -1.31
CA ALA A 103 20.01 -3.44 -0.94
C ALA A 103 19.94 -4.76 -1.74
N LEU A 104 18.75 -5.34 -1.93
CA LEU A 104 18.56 -6.51 -2.80
C LEU A 104 18.95 -6.21 -4.24
N ARG A 105 18.59 -5.04 -4.78
CA ARG A 105 18.93 -4.66 -6.15
C ARG A 105 20.44 -4.60 -6.37
N VAL A 106 21.20 -4.15 -5.37
CA VAL A 106 22.67 -4.10 -5.42
C VAL A 106 23.29 -5.49 -5.23
N ALA A 107 22.81 -6.26 -4.26
CA ALA A 107 23.38 -7.57 -3.91
C ALA A 107 22.96 -8.70 -4.88
N GLY A 108 21.89 -8.49 -5.66
CA GLY A 108 21.28 -9.53 -6.49
C GLY A 108 20.86 -10.75 -5.68
N GLN A 109 20.97 -11.94 -6.26
CA GLN A 109 20.56 -13.21 -5.61
C GLN A 109 21.20 -13.45 -4.24
N SER A 110 22.42 -12.94 -4.01
CA SER A 110 23.12 -13.09 -2.73
C SER A 110 22.44 -12.35 -1.57
N GLY A 111 21.63 -11.33 -1.86
CA GLY A 111 20.87 -10.56 -0.89
C GLY A 111 19.48 -11.11 -0.56
N CYS A 112 19.00 -12.15 -1.27
CA CYS A 112 17.61 -12.63 -1.15
C CYS A 112 17.22 -13.02 0.28
N GLN A 113 18.13 -13.66 1.03
CA GLN A 113 17.81 -14.10 2.39
C GLN A 113 17.65 -12.92 3.35
N VAL A 114 18.52 -11.92 3.24
CA VAL A 114 18.46 -10.69 4.05
C VAL A 114 17.20 -9.91 3.71
N PHE A 115 16.91 -9.74 2.42
CA PHE A 115 15.69 -9.08 1.97
C PHE A 115 14.44 -9.78 2.49
N ARG A 116 14.36 -11.10 2.38
CA ARG A 116 13.19 -11.87 2.85
C ARG A 116 12.90 -11.66 4.32
N ALA A 117 13.93 -11.57 5.17
CA ALA A 117 13.74 -11.28 6.59
C ALA A 117 13.14 -9.88 6.82
N ALA A 118 13.65 -8.87 6.10
CA ALA A 118 13.12 -7.51 6.15
C ALA A 118 11.68 -7.44 5.59
N ALA A 119 11.42 -8.13 4.49
CA ALA A 119 10.12 -8.22 3.85
C ALA A 119 9.07 -8.92 4.74
N GLN A 120 9.47 -9.97 5.47
CA GLN A 120 8.60 -10.61 6.46
C GLN A 120 8.30 -9.67 7.61
N HIS A 121 9.30 -8.95 8.12
CA HIS A 121 9.09 -7.95 9.17
C HIS A 121 8.11 -6.84 8.72
N PHE A 122 8.26 -6.37 7.48
CA PHE A 122 7.32 -5.42 6.87
C PHE A 122 5.90 -5.99 6.84
N ALA A 123 5.71 -7.21 6.34
CA ALA A 123 4.41 -7.86 6.24
C ALA A 123 3.73 -8.00 7.60
N ASP A 124 4.45 -8.54 8.60
CA ASP A 124 3.95 -8.76 9.96
C ASP A 124 3.55 -7.43 10.63
N THR A 125 4.38 -6.39 10.47
CA THR A 125 4.12 -5.06 11.06
C THR A 125 2.93 -4.39 10.39
N PHE A 126 2.81 -4.51 9.06
CA PHE A 126 1.69 -3.97 8.31
C PHE A 126 0.36 -4.60 8.73
N ASP A 127 0.27 -5.92 8.85
CA ASP A 127 -0.95 -6.62 9.31
C ASP A 127 -1.37 -6.16 10.70
N SER A 128 -0.42 -6.04 11.63
CA SER A 128 -0.71 -5.57 12.99
C SER A 128 -1.24 -4.13 13.03
N THR A 129 -0.92 -3.33 12.00
CA THR A 129 -1.37 -1.94 11.87
C THR A 129 -2.72 -1.82 11.17
N MET A 130 -3.08 -2.81 10.36
CA MET A 130 -4.30 -2.86 9.53
C MET A 130 -5.51 -3.51 10.20
N GLU A 131 -5.43 -3.96 11.45
CA GLU A 131 -6.56 -4.56 12.18
C GLU A 131 -7.88 -3.83 11.91
N ALA A 132 -8.88 -4.61 11.46
CA ALA A 132 -10.19 -4.19 11.01
C ALA A 132 -10.86 -3.18 11.96
N ARG A 133 -10.70 -1.90 11.64
CA ARG A 133 -11.42 -0.83 12.33
C ARG A 133 -12.21 -0.08 11.29
N ARG A 134 -13.54 -0.06 11.47
CA ARG A 134 -14.44 0.80 10.71
C ARG A 134 -13.84 2.21 10.65
N ASN A 135 -13.76 2.80 9.46
CA ASN A 135 -13.20 4.13 9.26
C ASN A 135 -13.84 5.10 10.26
N PRO A 136 -13.08 5.61 11.25
CA PRO A 136 -13.65 6.44 12.31
C PRO A 136 -14.15 7.80 11.79
N PHE A 137 -13.79 8.15 10.55
CA PHE A 137 -14.17 9.40 9.88
C PHE A 137 -15.21 9.22 8.76
N GLU A 138 -15.75 8.01 8.54
CA GLU A 138 -16.73 7.71 7.48
C GLU A 138 -17.87 8.74 7.44
N ARG A 139 -18.46 9.05 8.60
CA ARG A 139 -19.52 10.06 8.71
C ARG A 139 -19.07 11.46 8.29
N TYR A 140 -17.84 11.87 8.62
CA TYR A 140 -17.34 13.20 8.28
C TYR A 140 -17.03 13.28 6.80
N THR A 141 -16.40 12.25 6.23
CA THR A 141 -16.13 12.21 4.79
C THR A 141 -17.43 12.21 3.97
N ASP A 142 -18.49 11.56 4.44
CA ASP A 142 -19.79 11.58 3.76
C ASP A 142 -20.50 12.94 3.85
N GLN A 143 -20.29 13.69 4.93
CA GLN A 143 -21.00 14.95 5.20
C GLN A 143 -20.26 16.20 4.71
N LEU A 144 -18.93 16.16 4.71
CA LEU A 144 -18.08 17.33 4.50
C LEU A 144 -17.36 17.33 3.15
N PHE A 145 -17.30 16.20 2.44
CA PHE A 145 -16.57 16.10 1.19
C PHE A 145 -17.54 16.19 0.01
N SER A 146 -17.19 17.03 -0.96
CA SER A 146 -17.77 17.12 -2.28
C SER A 146 -17.14 16.10 -3.24
N ASP A 147 -17.70 15.95 -4.43
CA ASP A 147 -17.08 15.09 -5.45
C ASP A 147 -15.75 15.66 -5.96
N ASP A 148 -15.56 16.98 -5.94
CA ASP A 148 -14.28 17.62 -6.28
C ASP A 148 -13.18 17.23 -5.28
N ASP A 149 -13.51 17.15 -3.98
CA ASP A 149 -12.56 16.65 -2.98
C ASP A 149 -12.12 15.21 -3.28
N TRP A 150 -13.03 14.37 -3.75
CA TRP A 150 -12.68 12.99 -4.13
C TRP A 150 -11.85 12.92 -5.41
N LEU A 151 -12.02 13.86 -6.34
CA LEU A 151 -11.14 13.98 -7.49
C LEU A 151 -9.72 14.36 -7.05
N ASP A 152 -9.59 15.31 -6.14
CA ASP A 152 -8.30 15.72 -5.58
C ASP A 152 -7.63 14.57 -4.80
N VAL A 153 -8.39 13.89 -3.93
CA VAL A 153 -7.92 12.70 -3.22
C VAL A 153 -7.46 11.62 -4.19
N ALA A 154 -8.25 11.31 -5.23
CA ALA A 154 -7.90 10.26 -6.19
C ALA A 154 -6.57 10.58 -6.91
N GLY A 155 -6.26 11.86 -7.12
CA GLY A 155 -5.02 12.31 -7.76
C GLY A 155 -4.80 11.65 -9.12
N ALA A 156 -5.90 11.32 -9.82
CA ALA A 156 -5.85 10.47 -11.01
C ALA A 156 -5.20 11.21 -12.17
N SER A 157 -4.12 10.64 -12.70
CA SER A 157 -3.47 11.08 -13.94
C SER A 157 -3.18 9.88 -14.84
N GLU A 158 -3.11 10.11 -16.15
CA GLU A 158 -2.78 9.06 -17.12
C GLU A 158 -1.39 8.47 -16.87
N GLU A 159 -0.43 9.30 -16.44
CA GLU A 159 0.91 8.86 -16.09
C GLU A 159 0.88 7.93 -14.86
N ALA A 160 0.08 8.29 -13.86
CA ALA A 160 -0.03 7.54 -12.63
C ALA A 160 -0.73 6.17 -12.85
N ASP A 161 -1.78 6.15 -13.67
CA ASP A 161 -2.44 4.91 -14.10
C ASP A 161 -1.50 4.00 -14.91
N LYS A 162 -0.76 4.58 -15.86
CA LYS A 162 0.21 3.83 -16.68
C LYS A 162 1.37 3.29 -15.85
N MET A 163 1.85 4.06 -14.88
CA MET A 163 2.89 3.60 -13.95
C MET A 163 2.41 2.40 -13.13
N GLU A 164 1.22 2.50 -12.52
CA GLU A 164 0.64 1.43 -11.73
C GLU A 164 0.43 0.15 -12.58
N GLU A 165 -0.10 0.28 -13.80
CA GLU A 165 -0.27 -0.85 -14.71
C GLU A 165 1.06 -1.52 -15.08
N ASN A 166 2.10 -0.72 -15.35
CA ASN A 166 3.43 -1.25 -15.65
C ASN A 166 4.02 -2.04 -14.47
N LEU A 167 3.89 -1.51 -13.25
CA LEU A 167 4.35 -2.16 -12.03
C LEU A 167 3.55 -3.45 -11.79
N TYR A 168 2.22 -3.40 -11.91
CA TYR A 168 1.35 -4.57 -11.71
C TYR A 168 1.75 -5.69 -12.67
N ASN A 169 1.93 -5.36 -13.96
CA ASN A 169 2.35 -6.31 -14.98
C ASN A 169 3.79 -6.80 -14.81
N ALA A 170 4.67 -6.05 -14.15
CA ALA A 170 6.01 -6.52 -13.79
C ALA A 170 5.95 -7.60 -12.71
N VAL A 171 5.10 -7.44 -11.70
CA VAL A 171 4.89 -8.47 -10.67
C VAL A 171 4.29 -9.73 -11.30
N ARG A 172 3.27 -9.59 -12.14
CA ARG A 172 2.64 -10.73 -12.82
C ARG A 172 3.62 -11.54 -13.67
N ARG A 173 4.51 -10.87 -14.41
CA ARG A 173 5.49 -11.56 -15.28
C ARG A 173 6.60 -12.27 -14.50
N SER A 174 6.94 -11.76 -13.32
CA SER A 174 7.95 -12.35 -12.44
C SER A 174 7.37 -13.34 -11.43
N ALA A 175 6.04 -13.42 -11.33
CA ALA A 175 5.34 -14.29 -10.41
C ALA A 175 5.69 -15.76 -10.64
N PRO A 176 6.06 -16.51 -9.58
CA PRO A 176 6.24 -17.95 -9.67
C PRO A 176 4.92 -18.69 -9.96
N ASP A 177 5.02 -19.90 -10.52
CA ASP A 177 3.86 -20.76 -10.78
C ASP A 177 2.95 -20.90 -9.55
N GLY A 178 1.67 -20.55 -9.67
CA GLY A 178 0.70 -20.58 -8.57
C GLY A 178 0.71 -19.36 -7.65
N ILE A 179 1.42 -18.28 -8.01
CA ILE A 179 1.44 -17.00 -7.30
C ILE A 179 1.10 -15.83 -8.25
N ASP A 180 0.11 -15.97 -9.14
CA ASP A 180 -0.32 -14.84 -9.98
C ASP A 180 -1.18 -13.88 -9.13
N PRO A 181 -0.77 -12.59 -8.95
CA PRO A 181 -1.57 -11.59 -8.25
C PRO A 181 -3.02 -11.49 -8.73
N GLU A 182 -3.28 -11.65 -10.03
CA GLU A 182 -4.64 -11.55 -10.58
C GLU A 182 -5.59 -12.63 -10.04
N THR A 183 -5.03 -13.78 -9.63
CA THR A 183 -5.78 -14.93 -9.11
C THR A 183 -5.90 -14.94 -7.59
N MET A 184 -5.21 -14.02 -6.90
CA MET A 184 -5.25 -13.93 -5.44
C MET A 184 -6.60 -13.42 -4.96
N GLU A 185 -7.19 -14.13 -4.00
CA GLU A 185 -8.40 -13.70 -3.32
C GLU A 185 -8.07 -12.53 -2.39
N VAL A 186 -8.77 -11.40 -2.57
CA VAL A 186 -8.65 -10.25 -1.67
C VAL A 186 -9.53 -10.50 -0.46
N ILE A 187 -8.92 -10.94 0.64
CA ILE A 187 -9.61 -11.02 1.92
C ILE A 187 -9.53 -9.63 2.57
N TYR A 188 -10.66 -8.95 2.64
CA TYR A 188 -10.80 -7.77 3.48
C TYR A 188 -10.90 -8.24 4.93
N HIS A 189 -9.85 -8.03 5.72
CA HIS A 189 -9.89 -8.23 7.16
C HIS A 189 -10.58 -7.05 7.83
#